data_AF-A0A1C6U910-F1
#
_entry.id   AF-A0A1C6U910-F1
#
_cell.length_a   1.000
_cell.length_b   1.000
_cell.length_c   1.000
_cell.angle_alpha   90.00
_cell.angle_beta   90.00
_cell.angle_gamma   90.00
#
_symmetry.space_group_name_H-M   'P 1'
#
loop_
_entity.id
_entity.type
_entity.pdbx_description
1 polymer ?
#
loop_
_entity_poly.entity_id
_entity_poly.type
_entity_poly.pdbx_seq_one_letter_code
_entity_poly.pdbx_strand_id
1 'polypeptide(L)'
;MEHPEESPESREMRKLKGLSREEAGLWFWSALQYITDAASAHRNEELYRAARKTGMAALSQGIPLPFSAAYVGCPICNANPGQNCINLPRHVLKEELHPERVERSRKLRELTEG
;
A
#
# COMPACT_ATOMS: atom_id res chain seq x y z
N MET A 1 -27.08 -29.60 24.19
CA MET A 1 -26.97 -28.93 22.88
C MET A 1 -25.57 -28.36 22.82
N GLU A 2 -24.66 -29.10 22.21
CA GLU A 2 -23.29 -28.64 22.00
C GLU A 2 -23.34 -27.45 21.04
N HIS A 3 -22.79 -26.32 21.47
CA HIS A 3 -22.47 -25.23 20.55
C HIS A 3 -21.51 -25.82 19.51
N PRO A 4 -21.79 -25.78 18.19
CA PRO A 4 -20.81 -26.22 17.22
C PRO A 4 -19.60 -25.31 17.40
N GLU A 5 -18.46 -25.91 17.75
CA GLU A 5 -17.20 -25.19 17.87
C GLU A 5 -16.98 -24.41 16.58
N GLU A 6 -17.01 -23.09 16.68
CA GLU A 6 -16.86 -22.22 15.52
C GLU A 6 -15.54 -22.56 14.82
N SER A 7 -15.60 -22.90 13.53
CA SER A 7 -14.40 -23.24 12.76
C SER A 7 -13.42 -22.05 12.72
N PRO A 8 -12.10 -22.28 12.62
CA PRO A 8 -11.12 -21.23 12.48
C PRO A 8 -11.44 -20.24 11.34
N GLU A 9 -11.93 -20.75 10.21
CA GLU A 9 -12.33 -19.97 9.04
C GLU A 9 -13.57 -19.12 9.33
N SER A 10 -14.55 -19.67 10.06
CA SER A 10 -15.77 -18.95 10.44
C SER A 10 -15.46 -17.80 11.40
N ARG A 11 -14.54 -18.03 12.35
CA ARG A 11 -14.05 -17.00 13.27
C ARG A 11 -13.29 -15.90 12.53
N GLU A 12 -12.47 -16.28 11.56
CA GLU A 12 -11.70 -15.33 10.76
C GLU A 12 -12.62 -14.50 9.83
N MET A 13 -13.57 -15.14 9.16
CA MET A 13 -14.57 -14.44 8.34
C MET A 13 -15.44 -13.48 9.17
N ARG A 14 -15.71 -13.79 10.44
CA ARG A 14 -16.41 -12.88 11.35
C ARG A 14 -15.58 -11.64 11.67
N LYS A 15 -14.27 -11.80 11.93
CA LYS A 15 -13.36 -10.65 12.12
C LYS A 15 -13.29 -9.80 10.85
N LEU A 16 -13.17 -10.44 9.69
CA LEU A 16 -13.10 -9.76 8.40
C LEU A 16 -14.38 -8.97 8.07
N LYS A 17 -15.56 -9.48 8.46
CA LYS A 17 -16.85 -8.76 8.34
C LYS A 17 -16.93 -7.49 9.19
N GLY A 18 -16.07 -7.35 10.20
CA GLY A 18 -16.02 -6.17 11.07
C GLY A 18 -15.13 -5.04 10.57
N LEU A 19 -14.31 -5.27 9.52
CA LEU A 19 -13.44 -4.25 8.96
C LEU A 19 -14.25 -3.22 8.17
N SER A 20 -14.07 -1.94 8.50
CA SER A 20 -14.48 -0.85 7.61
C SER A 20 -13.71 -0.91 6.29
N ARG A 21 -14.24 -0.22 5.26
CA ARG A 21 -13.60 -0.14 3.95
C ARG A 21 -12.21 0.51 4.06
N GLU A 22 -12.08 1.51 4.92
CA GLU A 22 -10.84 2.22 5.21
C GLU A 22 -9.82 1.31 5.91
N GLU A 23 -10.24 0.54 6.92
CA GLU A 23 -9.37 -0.41 7.61
C GLU A 23 -8.91 -1.55 6.69
N ALA A 24 -9.81 -2.09 5.88
CA ALA A 24 -9.47 -3.10 4.89
C ALA A 24 -8.47 -2.57 3.85
N GLY A 25 -8.63 -1.30 3.42
CA GLY A 25 -7.66 -0.62 2.58
C GLY A 25 -6.30 -0.50 3.26
N LEU A 26 -6.26 0.00 4.50
CA LEU A 26 -5.02 0.13 5.27
C LEU A 26 -4.29 -1.21 5.41
N TRP A 27 -5.01 -2.29 5.71
CA TRP A 27 -4.45 -3.63 5.82
C TRP A 27 -3.86 -4.11 4.49
N PHE A 28 -4.62 -3.97 3.41
CA PHE A 28 -4.19 -4.37 2.07
C PHE A 28 -2.89 -3.66 1.67
N TRP A 29 -2.84 -2.34 1.81
CA TRP A 29 -1.70 -1.56 1.39
C TRP A 29 -0.48 -1.77 2.28
N SER A 30 -0.67 -1.90 3.60
CA SER A 30 0.39 -2.26 4.55
C SER A 30 1.02 -3.62 4.22
N ALA A 31 0.19 -4.63 3.91
CA ALA A 31 0.69 -5.92 3.46
C ALA A 31 1.46 -5.83 2.13
N LEU A 32 0.97 -5.02 1.19
CA LEU A 32 1.63 -4.82 -0.09
C LEU A 32 2.99 -4.10 0.04
N GLN A 33 3.09 -3.12 0.95
CA GLN A 33 4.34 -2.47 1.33
C GLN A 33 5.34 -3.49 1.86
N TYR A 34 4.94 -4.32 2.82
CA TYR A 34 5.80 -5.36 3.38
C TYR A 34 6.34 -6.31 2.30
N ILE A 35 5.49 -6.76 1.38
CA ILE A 35 5.90 -7.61 0.25
C ILE A 35 6.91 -6.87 -0.65
N THR A 36 6.68 -5.59 -0.90
CA THR A 36 7.53 -4.75 -1.75
C THR A 36 8.91 -4.51 -1.11
N ASP A 37 8.96 -4.32 0.20
CA ASP A 37 10.19 -4.18 0.97
C ASP A 37 10.98 -5.49 0.97
N ALA A 38 10.31 -6.62 1.21
CA ALA A 38 10.93 -7.94 1.12
C ALA A 38 11.47 -8.22 -0.30
N ALA A 39 10.69 -7.90 -1.34
CA ALA A 39 11.14 -8.01 -2.72
C ALA A 39 12.40 -7.19 -2.99
N SER A 40 12.46 -5.96 -2.47
CA SER A 40 13.62 -5.08 -2.60
C SER A 40 14.84 -5.62 -1.86
N ALA A 41 14.67 -6.04 -0.60
CA ALA A 41 15.74 -6.61 0.23
C ALA A 41 16.38 -7.85 -0.40
N HIS A 42 15.56 -8.70 -1.03
CA HIS A 42 16.02 -9.90 -1.72
C HIS A 42 16.35 -9.70 -3.19
N ARG A 43 16.23 -8.47 -3.73
CA ARG A 43 16.38 -8.15 -5.17
C ARG A 43 15.54 -9.06 -6.07
N ASN A 44 14.34 -9.41 -5.61
CA ASN A 44 13.43 -10.31 -6.30
C ASN A 44 12.49 -9.51 -7.22
N GLU A 45 12.89 -9.36 -8.48
CA GLU A 45 12.14 -8.58 -9.46
C GLU A 45 10.76 -9.17 -9.78
N GLU A 46 10.63 -10.50 -9.79
CA GLU A 46 9.35 -11.16 -10.07
C GLU A 46 8.33 -10.93 -8.93
N LEU A 47 8.79 -10.99 -7.68
CA LEU A 47 7.94 -10.64 -6.53
C LEU A 47 7.52 -9.18 -6.57
N TYR A 48 8.44 -8.30 -6.95
CA TYR A 48 8.16 -6.89 -7.14
C TYR A 48 7.08 -6.64 -8.22
N ARG A 49 7.20 -7.30 -9.37
CA ARG A 49 6.22 -7.24 -10.47
C ARG A 49 4.86 -7.78 -10.04
N ALA A 50 4.83 -8.86 -9.26
CA ALA A 50 3.59 -9.43 -8.72
C ALA A 50 2.89 -8.47 -7.76
N ALA A 51 3.62 -7.88 -6.80
CA ALA A 51 3.09 -6.87 -5.88
C ALA A 51 2.49 -5.68 -6.65
N ARG A 52 3.20 -5.17 -7.67
CA ARG A 52 2.70 -4.09 -8.52
C ARG A 52 1.38 -4.45 -9.22
N LYS A 53 1.26 -5.66 -9.78
CA LYS A 53 0.02 -6.15 -10.42
C LYS A 53 -1.14 -6.20 -9.42
N THR A 54 -0.89 -6.71 -8.22
CA THR A 54 -1.90 -6.79 -7.14
C THR A 54 -2.38 -5.40 -6.72
N GLY A 55 -1.47 -4.44 -6.56
CA GLY A 55 -1.83 -3.05 -6.25
C GLY A 55 -2.69 -2.39 -7.34
N MET A 56 -2.34 -2.57 -8.62
CA MET A 56 -3.15 -2.04 -9.73
C MET A 56 -4.55 -2.68 -9.78
N ALA A 57 -4.64 -3.99 -9.55
CA ALA A 57 -5.93 -4.70 -9.49
C ALA A 57 -6.79 -4.15 -8.35
N ALA A 58 -6.22 -3.94 -7.16
CA ALA A 58 -6.93 -3.36 -6.02
C ALA A 58 -7.48 -1.95 -6.30
N LEU A 59 -6.68 -1.10 -6.95
CA LEU A 59 -7.14 0.22 -7.40
C LEU A 59 -8.31 0.12 -8.37
N SER A 60 -8.27 -0.83 -9.32
CA SER A 60 -9.38 -1.05 -10.25
C SER A 60 -10.68 -1.48 -9.57
N GLN A 61 -10.60 -2.07 -8.38
CA GLN A 61 -11.75 -2.46 -7.56
C GLN A 61 -12.17 -1.36 -6.57
N GLY A 62 -11.54 -0.19 -6.62
CA GLY A 62 -11.85 0.93 -5.74
C GLY A 62 -11.42 0.70 -4.29
N ILE A 63 -10.43 -0.15 -4.03
CA ILE A 63 -9.78 -0.19 -2.72
C ILE A 63 -9.09 1.17 -2.52
N PRO A 64 -9.48 1.94 -1.49
CA PRO A 64 -8.97 3.29 -1.32
C PRO A 64 -7.46 3.22 -1.08
N LEU A 65 -6.70 4.09 -1.76
CA LEU A 65 -5.32 4.33 -1.34
C LEU A 65 -5.36 4.81 0.11
N PRO A 66 -4.48 4.31 0.98
CA PRO A 66 -4.34 4.96 2.26
C PRO A 66 -3.79 6.35 1.90
N PHE A 67 -4.41 7.42 2.38
CA PHE A 67 -3.96 8.79 2.08
C PHE A 67 -2.62 9.07 2.76
N SER A 68 -1.58 8.40 2.27
CA SER A 68 -0.21 8.37 2.75
C SER A 68 0.68 8.49 1.53
N ALA A 69 1.65 9.39 1.64
CA ALA A 69 2.62 9.67 0.59
C ALA A 69 3.38 8.44 0.11
N ALA A 70 3.54 7.42 0.97
CA ALA A 70 4.19 6.17 0.64
C ALA A 70 3.48 5.40 -0.49
N TYR A 71 2.19 5.62 -0.72
CA TYR A 71 1.42 4.86 -1.72
C TYR A 71 1.15 5.63 -3.01
N VAL A 72 1.87 6.72 -3.22
CA VAL A 72 1.85 7.50 -4.47
C VAL A 72 3.21 7.40 -5.15
N GLY A 73 3.26 7.26 -6.48
CA GLY A 73 4.53 7.19 -7.21
C GLY A 73 5.34 8.49 -7.13
N CYS A 74 6.63 8.37 -6.84
CA CYS A 74 7.53 9.51 -6.73
C CYS A 74 7.91 10.07 -8.11
N PRO A 75 7.67 11.36 -8.41
CA PRO A 75 8.03 11.96 -9.69
C PRO A 75 9.54 12.25 -9.83
N ILE A 76 10.31 12.18 -8.74
CA ILE A 76 11.75 12.49 -8.75
C ILE A 76 12.58 11.26 -9.04
N CYS A 77 12.37 10.18 -8.29
CA CYS A 77 13.16 8.95 -8.43
C CYS A 77 12.42 7.78 -9.08
N ASN A 78 11.19 7.98 -9.54
CA ASN A 78 10.33 6.92 -10.08
C ASN A 78 10.06 5.76 -9.12
N ALA A 79 10.28 5.94 -7.81
CA ALA A 79 9.86 4.99 -6.80
C ALA A 79 8.34 4.77 -6.93
N ASN A 80 7.95 3.51 -7.09
CA ASN A 80 6.55 3.15 -7.23
C ASN A 80 5.82 3.26 -5.88
N PRO A 81 4.47 3.24 -5.87
CA PRO A 81 3.70 3.04 -4.64
C PRO A 81 4.26 1.90 -3.81
N GLY A 82 4.49 2.17 -2.53
CA GLY A 82 5.05 1.21 -1.60
C GLY A 82 6.57 1.05 -1.62
N GLN A 83 7.32 1.77 -2.48
CA GLN A 83 8.78 1.80 -2.38
C GLN A 83 9.26 3.01 -1.61
N ASN A 84 10.36 2.89 -0.87
CA ASN A 84 11.09 4.05 -0.36
C ASN A 84 11.71 4.84 -1.51
N CYS A 85 11.87 6.16 -1.30
CA CYS A 85 12.61 6.96 -2.26
C CYS A 85 14.11 6.65 -2.15
N ILE A 86 14.87 6.96 -3.21
CA ILE A 86 16.34 6.87 -3.20
C ILE A 86 16.98 8.24 -3.32
N ASN A 87 18.20 8.37 -2.81
CA ASN A 87 19.00 9.57 -3.02
C ASN A 87 19.35 9.73 -4.50
N LEU A 88 19.11 10.92 -5.05
CA LEU A 88 19.55 11.31 -6.38
C LEU A 88 20.42 12.58 -6.31
N PRO A 89 21.33 12.79 -7.28
CA PRO A 89 22.04 14.06 -7.39
C PRO A 89 21.04 15.23 -7.41
N ARG A 90 21.28 16.25 -6.57
CA ARG A 90 20.39 17.42 -6.38
C ARG A 90 19.04 17.15 -5.70
N HIS A 91 18.72 15.89 -5.38
CA HIS A 91 17.51 15.48 -4.65
C HIS A 91 17.86 14.50 -3.54
N VAL A 92 18.67 14.98 -2.59
CA VAL A 92 19.03 14.23 -1.38
C VAL A 92 17.82 14.15 -0.46
N LEU A 93 17.54 12.95 0.02
CA LEU A 93 16.49 12.67 0.96
C LEU A 93 16.81 13.28 2.32
N LYS A 94 15.89 14.13 2.82
CA LYS A 94 15.91 14.62 4.21
C LYS A 94 15.15 13.67 5.14
N GLU A 95 14.17 12.97 4.60
CA GLU A 95 13.35 11.94 5.25
C GLU A 95 13.26 10.71 4.33
N GLU A 96 12.39 9.73 4.64
CA GLU A 96 12.22 8.51 3.84
C GLU A 96 11.65 8.74 2.42
N LEU A 97 10.96 9.88 2.22
CA LEU A 97 10.28 10.23 0.96
C LEU A 97 10.74 11.59 0.41
N HIS A 98 10.75 11.73 -0.93
CA HIS A 98 10.92 13.03 -1.57
C HIS A 98 9.71 13.94 -1.28
N PRO A 99 9.92 15.23 -0.95
CA PRO A 99 8.81 16.17 -0.69
C PRO A 99 7.78 16.25 -1.81
N GLU A 100 8.21 16.09 -3.06
CA GLU A 100 7.36 16.11 -4.25
C GLU A 100 6.38 14.93 -4.28
N ARG A 101 6.77 13.78 -3.70
CA ARG A 101 5.88 12.62 -3.55
C ARG A 101 4.80 12.90 -2.50
N VAL A 102 5.20 13.51 -1.39
CA VAL A 102 4.26 13.92 -0.32
C VAL A 102 3.24 14.91 -0.86
N GLU A 103 3.71 15.93 -1.57
CA GLU A 103 2.86 16.94 -2.19
C GLU A 103 1.92 16.35 -3.24
N ARG A 104 2.39 15.40 -4.04
CA ARG A 104 1.54 14.69 -5.00
C ARG A 104 0.42 13.91 -4.31
N SER A 105 0.71 13.28 -3.17
CA SER A 105 -0.30 12.58 -2.38
C SER A 105 -1.36 13.53 -1.82
N ARG A 106 -0.95 14.71 -1.35
CA ARG A 106 -1.88 15.75 -0.89
C ARG A 106 -2.84 16.17 -2.02
N LYS A 107 -2.30 16.46 -3.21
CA LYS A 107 -3.10 16.84 -4.38
C LYS A 107 -4.06 15.74 -4.84
N LEU A 108 -3.61 14.49 -4.86
CA LEU A 108 -4.47 13.36 -5.22
C LEU A 108 -5.64 13.22 -4.25
N ARG A 109 -5.39 13.38 -2.96
CA ARG A 109 -6.43 13.38 -1.93
C ARG A 109 -7.48 14.45 -2.20
N GLU A 110 -7.07 15.68 -2.45
CA GLU A 110 -7.97 16.81 -2.74
C GLU A 110 -8.84 16.57 -3.98
N LEU A 111 -8.32 15.88 -5.00
CA LEU A 111 -9.08 15.54 -6.21
C LEU A 111 -10.08 14.40 -6.00
N THR A 112 -9.85 13.51 -5.04
CA THR A 112 -10.71 12.36 -4.77
C THR A 112 -11.75 12.60 -3.67
N GLU A 113 -11.49 13.56 -2.80
CA GLU A 113 -12.40 13.95 -1.70
C GLU A 113 -13.19 15.25 -2.00
N GLY A 114 -12.88 15.94 -3.11
CA GLY A 114 -13.52 17.19 -3.56
C GLY A 114 -14.64 17.01 -4.57
#